data_AF-A0A7Y2H7W8-F1
#
_entry.id   AF-A0A7Y2H7W8-F1
#
_cell.length_a   1.000
_cell.length_b   1.000
_cell.length_c   1.000
_cell.angle_alpha   90.00
_cell.angle_beta   90.00
_cell.angle_gamma   90.00
#
_symmetry.space_group_name_H-M   'P 1'
#
loop_
_entity.id
_entity.type
_entity.pdbx_description
1 polymer ?
#
loop_
_entity_poly.entity_id
_entity_poly.type
_entity_poly.pdbx_seq_one_letter_code
_entity_poly.pdbx_strand_id
1 'polypeptide(L)'
;FVRTKDGDSIRAHKVIWAAGITGNHISGLTEDARAQGNRIKVDAFHKVKGEKDIYAIGDIAWMPTESYPRAHPQVAQVAIQQSKNLADNFIKDQAKPFRYKDLGSMATIGRNKAVADLPSMKFSGFTAWVLWLFVHLMSLIGFKNKIFVMMNWIWNYMTYDQSLRVIIRAAKRKKED
;
A
#
# COMPACT_ATOMS: atom_id res chain seq x y z
N PHE A 1 22.14 -17.95 6.58
CA PHE A 1 21.57 -17.51 7.86
C PHE A 1 21.02 -16.10 7.68
N VAL A 2 19.87 -15.78 8.29
CA VAL A 2 19.38 -14.42 8.48
C VAL A 2 19.79 -13.99 9.88
N ARG A 3 20.34 -12.78 10.02
CA ARG A 3 20.72 -12.23 11.33
C ARG A 3 19.67 -11.24 11.78
N THR A 4 19.18 -11.38 13.01
CA THR A 4 18.29 -10.40 13.63
C THR A 4 19.10 -9.23 14.18
N LYS A 5 18.43 -8.12 14.49
CA LYS A 5 19.07 -6.97 15.13
C LYS A 5 19.67 -7.33 16.49
N ASP A 6 19.05 -8.28 17.19
CA ASP A 6 19.45 -8.72 18.52
C ASP A 6 20.61 -9.73 18.50
N GLY A 7 21.14 -10.06 17.31
CA GLY A 7 22.32 -10.92 17.13
C GLY A 7 22.00 -12.38 16.83
N ASP A 8 20.74 -12.80 16.88
CA ASP A 8 20.35 -14.17 16.59
C ASP A 8 20.60 -14.54 15.13
N SER A 9 21.03 -15.78 14.91
CA SER A 9 21.26 -16.33 13.58
C SER A 9 20.25 -17.42 13.27
N ILE A 10 19.31 -17.12 12.37
CA ILE A 10 18.27 -18.05 11.94
C ILE A 10 18.73 -18.72 10.65
N ARG A 11 18.84 -20.06 10.65
CA ARG A 11 19.13 -20.81 9.41
C ARG A 11 17.89 -20.77 8.51
N ALA A 12 18.03 -20.16 7.34
CA ALA A 12 16.94 -20.07 6.35
C ALA A 12 17.43 -20.53 4.98
N HIS A 13 16.62 -21.36 4.31
CA HIS A 13 16.85 -21.76 2.91
C HIS A 13 16.23 -20.77 1.91
N LYS A 14 15.16 -20.08 2.34
CA LYS A 14 14.48 -19.01 1.58
C LYS A 14 14.17 -17.86 2.52
N VAL A 15 14.30 -16.64 2.00
CA VAL A 15 13.99 -15.40 2.71
C VAL A 15 13.02 -14.63 1.84
N ILE A 16 11.85 -14.28 2.39
CA ILE A 16 10.86 -13.42 1.74
C ILE A 16 10.83 -12.12 2.53
N TRP A 17 11.22 -11.01 1.91
CA TRP A 17 11.26 -9.70 2.55
C TRP A 17 10.08 -8.87 2.07
N ALA A 18 9.10 -8.66 2.95
CA ALA A 18 7.85 -7.96 2.66
C ALA A 18 7.62 -6.74 3.59
N ALA A 19 8.69 -6.25 4.23
CA ALA A 19 8.61 -5.20 5.23
C ALA A 19 9.45 -3.98 4.86
N GLY A 20 8.94 -2.78 5.17
CA GLY A 20 9.65 -1.52 5.02
C GLY A 20 9.75 -1.05 3.57
N ILE A 21 9.43 0.22 3.36
CA ILE A 21 9.65 0.92 2.10
C ILE A 21 10.37 2.24 2.39
N THR A 22 11.11 2.72 1.41
CA THR A 22 11.77 4.03 1.44
C THR A 22 11.48 4.76 0.13
N GLY A 23 11.34 6.07 0.20
CA GLY A 23 11.24 6.90 -0.99
C GLY A 23 12.55 6.89 -1.80
N ASN A 24 12.42 7.06 -3.11
CA ASN A 24 13.57 7.30 -3.97
C ASN A 24 14.06 8.74 -3.79
N HIS A 25 15.37 8.92 -3.94
CA HIS A 25 15.94 10.26 -4.00
C HIS A 25 15.62 10.90 -5.36
N ILE A 26 14.99 12.08 -5.34
CA ILE A 26 14.68 12.86 -6.54
C ILE A 26 15.63 14.05 -6.59
N SER A 27 16.55 14.06 -7.55
CA SER A 27 17.43 15.19 -7.80
C SER A 27 16.65 16.43 -8.21
N GLY A 28 17.05 17.60 -7.73
CA GLY A 28 16.44 18.88 -8.08
C GLY A 28 15.41 19.41 -7.08
N LEU A 29 14.92 18.56 -6.16
CA LEU A 29 14.16 19.05 -5.01
C LEU A 29 15.11 19.63 -3.95
N THR A 30 14.63 20.63 -3.22
CA THR A 30 15.38 21.19 -2.09
C THR A 30 15.63 20.13 -1.01
N GLU A 31 16.80 20.13 -0.38
CA GLU A 31 17.14 19.21 0.73
C GLU A 31 16.15 19.35 1.92
N ASP A 32 15.64 20.56 2.11
CA ASP A 32 14.55 20.90 3.04
C ASP A 32 13.31 20.03 2.84
N ALA A 33 12.96 19.73 1.58
CA ALA A 33 11.77 18.97 1.22
C ALA A 33 11.86 17.50 1.64
N ARG A 34 13.03 17.01 2.07
CA ARG A 34 13.19 15.62 2.51
C ARG A 34 12.72 15.39 3.96
N ALA A 35 12.04 14.29 4.19
CA ALA A 35 11.57 13.80 5.49
C ALA A 35 12.08 12.37 5.77
N GLN A 36 11.65 11.82 6.92
CA GLN A 36 11.99 10.45 7.33
C GLN A 36 11.60 9.42 6.26
N GLY A 37 12.48 8.45 6.03
CA GLY A 37 12.28 7.39 5.02
C GLY A 37 12.34 7.90 3.57
N ASN A 38 13.09 8.97 3.32
CA ASN A 38 13.21 9.64 2.01
C ASN A 38 11.86 10.08 1.41
N ARG A 39 10.86 10.33 2.27
CA ARG A 39 9.58 10.91 1.86
C ARG A 39 9.73 12.41 1.63
N ILE A 40 8.80 13.00 0.88
CA ILE A 40 8.80 14.40 0.47
C ILE A 40 7.78 15.17 1.30
N LYS A 41 8.22 16.21 2.00
CA LYS A 41 7.36 17.10 2.79
C LYS A 41 6.38 17.81 1.88
N VAL A 42 5.10 17.71 2.21
CA VAL A 42 4.03 18.43 1.53
C VAL A 42 3.13 19.15 2.52
N ASP A 43 2.50 20.23 2.05
CA ASP A 43 1.41 20.90 2.78
C ASP A 43 0.08 20.13 2.66
N ALA A 44 -0.99 20.66 3.26
CA ALA A 44 -2.32 20.07 3.21
C ALA A 44 -2.95 20.06 1.80
N PHE A 45 -2.35 20.73 0.82
CA PHE A 45 -2.78 20.78 -0.57
C PHE A 45 -1.90 19.92 -1.48
N HIS A 46 -1.03 19.08 -0.90
CA HIS A 46 -0.09 18.18 -1.56
C HIS A 46 1.10 18.87 -2.22
N LYS A 47 1.29 20.18 -2.01
CA LYS A 47 2.39 20.93 -2.63
C LYS A 47 3.70 20.62 -1.91
N VAL A 48 4.74 20.34 -2.68
CA VAL A 48 6.08 20.07 -2.15
C VAL A 48 6.65 21.32 -1.51
N LYS A 49 7.22 21.15 -0.31
CA LYS A 49 7.84 22.26 0.42
C LYS A 49 8.97 22.89 -0.40
N GLY A 50 8.94 24.22 -0.53
CA GLY A 50 9.92 24.98 -1.31
C GLY A 50 9.62 25.07 -2.81
N GLU A 51 8.59 24.39 -3.30
CA GLU A 51 8.25 24.34 -4.72
C GLU A 51 6.91 25.02 -5.01
N LYS A 52 6.78 25.63 -6.19
CA LYS A 52 5.54 26.33 -6.59
C LYS A 52 4.51 25.40 -7.24
N ASP A 53 4.99 24.55 -8.14
CA ASP A 53 4.17 23.80 -9.08
C ASP A 53 4.43 22.27 -9.01
N ILE A 54 5.11 21.82 -7.95
CA ILE A 54 5.39 20.40 -7.71
C ILE A 54 4.49 19.89 -6.59
N TYR A 55 3.85 18.74 -6.84
CA TYR A 55 2.94 18.08 -5.90
C TYR A 55 3.37 16.63 -5.69
N ALA A 56 3.15 16.10 -4.49
CA ALA A 56 3.42 14.70 -4.16
C ALA A 56 2.26 14.08 -3.37
N ILE A 57 1.88 12.85 -3.74
CA ILE A 57 0.81 12.07 -3.12
C ILE A 57 1.23 10.61 -2.91
N GLY A 58 0.45 9.87 -2.15
CA GLY A 58 0.70 8.46 -1.83
C GLY A 58 1.88 8.28 -0.89
N ASP A 59 2.54 7.13 -1.01
CA ASP A 59 3.54 6.67 -0.04
C ASP A 59 4.76 7.58 0.07
N ILE A 60 5.07 8.33 -0.99
CA ILE A 60 6.19 9.28 -1.01
C ILE A 60 5.87 10.58 -0.28
N ALA A 61 4.59 10.93 -0.09
CA ALA A 61 4.20 12.19 0.53
C ALA A 61 4.28 12.13 2.05
N TRP A 62 5.01 13.07 2.65
CA TRP A 62 5.08 13.31 4.09
C TRP A 62 4.21 14.52 4.44
N MET A 63 2.97 14.23 4.87
CA MET A 63 1.97 15.23 5.26
C MET A 63 1.52 15.01 6.71
N PRO A 64 2.21 15.62 7.70
CA PRO A 64 1.80 15.57 9.09
C PRO A 64 0.47 16.29 9.32
N THR A 65 -0.38 15.72 10.15
CA THR A 65 -1.62 16.34 10.64
C THR A 65 -1.76 16.06 12.14
N GLU A 66 -2.75 16.68 12.78
CA GLU A 66 -3.05 16.42 14.19
C GLU A 66 -3.33 14.93 14.47
N SER A 67 -4.12 14.28 13.59
CA SER A 67 -4.42 12.85 13.70
C SER A 67 -3.26 11.95 13.24
N TYR A 68 -2.35 12.47 12.41
CA TYR A 68 -1.23 11.73 11.83
C TYR A 68 0.08 12.53 11.95
N PRO A 69 0.68 12.62 13.16
CA PRO A 69 1.85 13.46 13.40
C PRO A 69 3.11 13.00 12.63
N ARG A 70 3.16 11.71 12.25
CA ARG A 70 4.25 11.11 11.45
C ARG A 70 3.84 10.85 10.00
N ALA A 71 3.00 11.73 9.47
CA ALA A 71 2.34 11.61 8.18
C ALA A 71 1.39 10.41 8.07
N HIS A 72 0.60 10.44 7.01
CA HIS A 72 -0.41 9.43 6.71
C HIS A 72 0.22 8.05 6.45
N PRO A 73 -0.52 6.96 6.76
CA PRO A 73 -0.05 5.59 6.50
C PRO A 73 0.19 5.37 5.00
N GLN A 74 1.18 4.53 4.70
CA GLN A 74 1.57 4.19 3.33
C GLN A 74 0.68 3.07 2.79
N VAL A 75 -0.58 3.42 2.49
CA VAL A 75 -1.62 2.50 2.03
C VAL A 75 -2.37 3.06 0.83
N ALA A 76 -2.88 2.16 -0.01
CA ALA A 76 -3.58 2.53 -1.24
C ALA A 76 -4.75 3.50 -1.01
N GLN A 77 -5.51 3.35 0.09
CA GLN A 77 -6.63 4.25 0.39
C GLN A 77 -6.20 5.71 0.61
N VAL A 78 -5.04 5.95 1.23
CA VAL A 78 -4.50 7.31 1.37
C VAL A 78 -4.19 7.87 -0.02
N ALA A 79 -3.47 7.13 -0.85
CA ALA A 79 -3.13 7.56 -2.21
C ALA A 79 -4.37 7.86 -3.08
N ILE A 80 -5.39 7.01 -3.01
CA ILE A 80 -6.66 7.18 -3.75
C ILE A 80 -7.42 8.42 -3.26
N GLN A 81 -7.45 8.68 -1.96
CA GLN A 81 -8.15 9.85 -1.42
C GLN A 81 -7.38 11.15 -1.72
N GLN A 82 -6.05 11.12 -1.61
CA GLN A 82 -5.19 12.24 -1.98
C GLN A 82 -5.31 12.58 -3.47
N SER A 83 -5.32 11.57 -4.35
CA SER A 83 -5.47 11.81 -5.79
C SER A 83 -6.82 12.45 -6.13
N LYS A 84 -7.91 12.01 -5.51
CA LYS A 84 -9.24 12.61 -5.67
C LYS A 84 -9.26 14.08 -5.21
N ASN A 85 -8.73 14.36 -4.02
CA ASN A 85 -8.68 15.72 -3.50
C ASN A 85 -7.82 16.64 -4.39
N LEU A 86 -6.63 16.19 -4.79
CA LEU A 86 -5.73 16.96 -5.65
C LEU A 86 -6.35 17.22 -7.03
N ALA A 87 -6.97 16.20 -7.64
CA ALA A 87 -7.66 16.36 -8.92
C ALA A 87 -8.83 17.34 -8.83
N ASP A 88 -9.63 17.27 -7.76
CA ASP A 88 -10.72 18.21 -7.51
C ASP A 88 -10.20 19.65 -7.36
N ASN A 89 -9.07 19.84 -6.65
CA ASN A 89 -8.46 21.15 -6.48
C ASN A 89 -7.99 21.76 -7.82
N PHE A 90 -7.45 20.94 -8.74
CA PHE A 90 -7.07 21.41 -10.08
C PHE A 90 -8.27 21.73 -10.97
N ILE A 91 -9.36 20.95 -10.89
CA ILE A 91 -10.52 21.15 -11.78
C ILE A 91 -11.39 22.31 -11.33
N LYS A 92 -11.60 22.47 -10.01
CA LYS A 92 -12.61 23.39 -9.46
C LYS A 92 -12.05 24.76 -9.07
N ASP A 93 -10.74 24.95 -9.16
CA ASP A 93 -10.00 26.12 -8.65
C ASP A 93 -10.40 26.51 -7.21
N GLN A 94 -10.79 25.51 -6.43
CA GLN A 94 -11.15 25.63 -5.02
C GLN A 94 -10.21 24.75 -4.23
N ALA A 95 -9.12 25.33 -3.74
CA ALA A 95 -8.14 24.62 -2.93
C ALA A 95 -8.78 24.15 -1.62
N LYS A 96 -9.10 22.86 -1.53
CA LYS A 96 -9.60 22.21 -0.32
C LYS A 96 -8.47 21.42 0.33
N PRO A 97 -8.18 21.65 1.63
CA PRO A 97 -7.15 20.89 2.32
C PRO A 97 -7.55 19.41 2.40
N PHE A 98 -6.55 18.54 2.24
CA PHE A 98 -6.74 17.11 2.37
C PHE A 98 -7.05 16.73 3.82
N ARG A 99 -8.08 15.88 3.97
CA ARG A 99 -8.42 15.22 5.23
C ARG A 99 -8.65 13.74 4.97
N TYR A 100 -7.78 12.91 5.51
CA TYR A 100 -7.90 11.47 5.34
C TYR A 100 -9.07 10.90 6.14
N LYS A 101 -9.92 10.14 5.46
CA LYS A 101 -10.97 9.34 6.07
C LYS A 101 -10.50 7.89 6.13
N ASP A 102 -10.17 7.42 7.33
CA ASP A 102 -9.88 6.01 7.53
C ASP A 102 -11.15 5.19 7.30
N LEU A 103 -11.07 4.24 6.36
CA LEU A 103 -12.17 3.34 6.01
C LEU A 103 -12.04 1.98 6.72
N GLY A 104 -11.01 1.81 7.53
CA GLY A 104 -10.64 0.56 8.16
C GLY A 104 -9.61 -0.22 7.37
N SER A 105 -9.19 -1.34 7.96
CA SER A 105 -8.19 -2.25 7.44
C SER A 105 -8.71 -3.68 7.44
N MET A 106 -8.31 -4.47 6.45
CA MET A 106 -8.65 -5.89 6.36
C MET A 106 -7.44 -6.69 5.91
N ALA A 107 -7.30 -7.90 6.46
CA ALA A 107 -6.24 -8.82 6.07
C ALA A 107 -6.78 -10.27 6.05
N THR A 108 -6.45 -11.00 5.00
CA THR A 108 -6.64 -12.46 4.98
C THR A 108 -5.48 -13.10 5.72
N ILE A 109 -5.80 -14.04 6.62
CA ILE A 109 -4.83 -14.76 7.46
C ILE A 109 -4.83 -16.27 7.17
N GLY A 110 -5.54 -16.68 6.13
CA GLY A 110 -5.67 -18.06 5.70
C GLY A 110 -6.93 -18.29 4.88
N ARG A 111 -7.20 -19.56 4.57
CA ARG A 111 -8.43 -19.97 3.89
C ARG A 111 -9.64 -19.74 4.80
N ASN A 112 -10.70 -19.12 4.26
CA ASN A 112 -11.92 -18.81 5.00
C ASN A 112 -11.68 -18.00 6.30
N LYS A 113 -10.53 -17.32 6.41
CA LYS A 113 -10.12 -16.60 7.61
C LYS A 113 -9.57 -15.24 7.23
N ALA A 114 -10.24 -14.20 7.68
CA ALA A 114 -9.75 -12.84 7.63
C ALA A 114 -10.00 -12.12 8.96
N VAL A 115 -9.41 -10.94 9.07
CA VAL A 115 -9.72 -9.96 10.11
C VAL A 115 -10.09 -8.65 9.42
N ALA A 116 -11.10 -7.97 9.94
CA ALA A 116 -11.52 -6.65 9.49
C ALA A 116 -11.63 -5.74 10.71
N ASP A 117 -10.91 -4.63 10.70
CA ASP A 117 -10.99 -3.56 11.68
C ASP A 117 -11.56 -2.32 10.98
N LEU A 118 -12.86 -2.08 11.13
CA LEU A 118 -13.55 -0.92 10.58
C LEU A 118 -13.71 0.14 11.67
N PRO A 119 -13.87 1.42 11.33
CA PRO A 119 -13.98 2.51 12.32
C PRO A 119 -15.02 2.31 13.42
N SER A 120 -16.09 1.54 13.14
CA SER A 120 -17.18 1.30 14.09
C SER A 120 -17.39 -0.17 14.44
N MET A 121 -16.73 -1.11 13.75
CA MET A 121 -17.03 -2.54 13.89
C MET A 121 -15.78 -3.40 13.61
N LYS A 122 -15.64 -4.51 14.33
CA LYS A 122 -14.57 -5.49 14.11
C LYS A 122 -15.16 -6.85 13.77
N PHE A 123 -14.57 -7.52 12.79
CA PHE A 123 -14.96 -8.86 12.35
C PHE A 123 -13.75 -9.78 12.29
N SER A 124 -13.97 -11.07 12.51
CA SER A 124 -12.93 -12.09 12.40
C SER A 124 -13.46 -13.40 11.83
N GLY A 125 -12.59 -14.23 11.28
CA GLY A 125 -12.93 -15.57 10.80
C GLY A 125 -13.66 -15.50 9.45
N PHE A 126 -14.72 -16.29 9.32
CA PHE A 126 -15.44 -16.46 8.05
C PHE A 126 -16.22 -15.21 7.63
N THR A 127 -16.86 -14.51 8.58
CA THR A 127 -17.64 -13.30 8.28
C THR A 127 -16.75 -12.17 7.77
N ALA A 128 -15.57 -11.98 8.38
CA ALA A 128 -14.55 -11.07 7.87
C ALA A 128 -14.04 -11.48 6.48
N TRP A 129 -13.95 -12.79 6.21
CA TRP A 129 -13.49 -13.29 4.91
C TRP A 129 -14.51 -13.03 3.80
N VAL A 130 -15.81 -13.20 4.07
CA VAL A 130 -16.88 -12.83 3.13
C VAL A 130 -16.89 -11.32 2.87
N LEU A 131 -16.74 -10.50 3.93
CA LEU A 131 -16.63 -9.06 3.80
C LEU A 131 -15.41 -8.65 2.94
N TRP A 132 -14.26 -9.29 3.18
CA TRP A 132 -13.04 -9.07 2.41
C TRP A 132 -13.26 -9.36 0.93
N LEU A 133 -13.89 -10.50 0.60
CA LEU A 133 -14.23 -10.87 -0.78
C LEU A 133 -15.11 -9.82 -1.45
N PHE A 134 -16.17 -9.39 -0.75
CA PHE A 134 -17.12 -8.41 -1.26
C PHE A 134 -16.42 -7.08 -1.58
N VAL A 135 -15.66 -6.53 -0.64
CA VAL A 135 -14.96 -5.25 -0.82
C VAL A 135 -13.92 -5.33 -1.94
N HIS A 136 -13.13 -6.41 -2.00
CA HIS A 136 -12.10 -6.56 -3.03
C HIS A 136 -12.71 -6.72 -4.42
N LEU A 137 -13.79 -7.49 -4.55
CA LEU A 137 -14.52 -7.64 -5.80
C LEU A 137 -15.11 -6.30 -6.28
N MET A 138 -15.69 -5.53 -5.38
CA MET A 138 -16.24 -4.22 -5.69
C MET A 138 -15.17 -3.20 -6.07
N SER A 139 -13.97 -3.32 -5.50
CA SER A 139 -12.83 -2.42 -5.76
C SER A 139 -12.15 -2.65 -7.12
N LEU A 140 -12.44 -3.75 -7.83
CA LEU A 140 -11.90 -3.99 -9.17
C LEU A 140 -12.46 -2.98 -10.19
N ILE A 141 -11.60 -2.51 -11.09
CA ILE A 141 -11.96 -1.57 -12.15
C ILE A 141 -12.68 -2.33 -13.28
N GLY A 142 -13.85 -1.84 -13.70
CA GLY A 142 -14.64 -2.40 -14.80
C GLY A 142 -15.61 -3.51 -14.37
N PHE A 143 -16.91 -3.28 -14.56
CA PHE A 143 -17.96 -4.24 -14.15
C PHE A 143 -17.95 -5.54 -14.95
N LYS A 144 -17.64 -5.49 -16.24
CA LYS A 144 -17.74 -6.64 -17.16
C LYS A 144 -16.74 -7.78 -16.85
N ASN A 145 -15.63 -7.49 -16.17
CA ASN A 145 -14.64 -8.50 -15.77
C ASN A 145 -14.81 -9.02 -14.33
N LYS A 146 -15.68 -8.44 -13.50
CA LYS A 146 -15.80 -8.83 -12.09
C LYS A 146 -16.34 -10.25 -11.90
N ILE A 147 -17.39 -10.62 -12.64
CA ILE A 147 -17.97 -11.97 -12.55
C ILE A 147 -16.97 -13.02 -13.02
N PHE A 148 -16.25 -12.77 -14.13
CA PHE A 148 -15.23 -13.70 -14.61
C PHE A 148 -14.04 -13.83 -13.65
N VAL A 149 -13.60 -12.72 -13.03
CA VAL A 149 -12.58 -12.75 -11.96
C VAL A 149 -13.09 -13.50 -10.74
N MET A 150 -14.33 -13.30 -10.32
CA MET A 150 -14.95 -14.03 -9.22
C MET A 150 -15.03 -15.53 -9.53
N MET A 151 -15.46 -15.90 -10.73
CA MET A 151 -15.50 -17.30 -11.17
C MET A 151 -14.11 -17.92 -11.23
N ASN A 152 -13.09 -17.21 -11.72
CA ASN A 152 -11.71 -17.66 -11.69
C ASN A 152 -11.16 -17.79 -10.27
N TRP A 153 -11.52 -16.89 -9.36
CA TRP A 153 -11.12 -17.00 -7.95
C TRP A 153 -11.79 -18.19 -7.28
N ILE A 154 -13.09 -18.42 -7.50
CA ILE A 154 -13.81 -19.60 -7.00
C ILE A 154 -13.20 -20.87 -7.61
N TRP A 155 -12.96 -20.88 -8.91
CA TRP A 155 -12.35 -22.00 -9.62
C TRP A 155 -10.97 -22.30 -9.07
N ASN A 156 -10.04 -21.34 -9.04
CA ASN A 156 -8.70 -21.51 -8.48
C ASN A 156 -8.72 -21.91 -6.99
N TYR A 157 -9.69 -21.42 -6.23
CA TYR A 157 -9.88 -21.77 -4.83
C TYR A 157 -10.32 -23.23 -4.65
N MET A 158 -11.13 -23.76 -5.59
CA MET A 158 -11.61 -25.15 -5.60
C MET A 158 -10.63 -26.13 -6.26
N THR A 159 -9.98 -25.74 -7.36
CA THR A 159 -9.17 -26.64 -8.21
C THR A 159 -7.68 -26.63 -7.85
N TYR A 160 -7.24 -25.78 -6.92
CA TYR A 160 -5.85 -25.71 -6.44
C TYR A 160 -4.82 -25.34 -7.51
N ASP A 161 -5.27 -24.91 -8.70
CA ASP A 161 -4.37 -24.72 -9.83
C ASP A 161 -3.68 -23.34 -9.74
N GLN A 162 -2.45 -23.34 -9.25
CA GLN A 162 -1.54 -22.21 -9.45
C GLN A 162 -0.99 -22.28 -10.88
N SER A 163 -1.83 -21.95 -11.86
CA SER A 163 -1.51 -22.08 -13.29
C SER A 163 -0.39 -21.15 -13.78
N LEU A 164 0.12 -20.23 -12.94
CA LEU A 164 1.26 -19.38 -13.26
C LEU A 164 2.37 -19.52 -12.21
N ARG A 165 3.13 -20.62 -12.28
CA ARG A 165 4.46 -20.72 -11.67
C ARG A 165 5.51 -20.22 -12.66
N VAL A 166 5.88 -18.95 -12.56
CA VAL A 166 7.10 -18.46 -13.22
C VAL A 166 8.28 -18.78 -12.32
N ILE A 167 9.01 -19.85 -12.64
CA ILE A 167 10.27 -20.18 -11.96
C ILE A 167 11.38 -19.37 -12.63
N ILE A 168 11.64 -18.17 -12.12
CA ILE A 168 12.82 -17.41 -12.51
C ILE A 168 14.02 -18.02 -11.77
N ARG A 169 14.90 -18.71 -12.50
CA ARG A 169 16.17 -19.19 -11.94
C ARG A 169 17.05 -17.99 -11.62
N ALA A 170 17.47 -17.86 -10.37
CA ALA A 170 18.50 -16.89 -10.00
C ALA A 170 19.79 -17.19 -10.79
N ALA A 171 20.42 -16.16 -11.33
CA ALA A 171 21.72 -16.30 -11.98
C ALA A 171 22.72 -16.97 -11.02
N LYS A 172 23.53 -17.92 -11.52
CA LYS A 172 24.60 -18.55 -10.72
C LYS A 172 25.48 -17.42 -10.19
N ARG A 173 25.55 -17.28 -8.86
CA ARG A 173 26.55 -16.43 -8.20
C ARG A 173 27.93 -16.95 -8.62
N LYS A 174 28.73 -16.14 -9.31
CA LYS A 174 30.16 -16.46 -9.48
C LYS A 174 30.73 -16.62 -8.07
N LYS A 175 31.39 -17.74 -7.80
CA LYS A 175 32.27 -17.82 -6.63
C LYS A 175 33.39 -16.81 -6.90
N GLU A 176 33.54 -15.84 -6.01
CA GLU A 176 34.81 -15.14 -5.87
C GLU A 176 35.76 -16.14 -5.21
N ASP A 177 36.83 -16.48 -5.92
CA ASP A 177 37.95 -17.28 -5.41
C ASP A 177 38.84 -16.42 -4.50
#